data_AF-A0A1X1GT01-F1
#
_entry.id   AF-A0A1X1GT01-F1
#
_cell.length_a   1.000
_cell.length_b   1.000
_cell.length_c   1.000
_cell.angle_alpha   90.00
_cell.angle_beta   90.00
_cell.angle_gamma   90.00
#
_symmetry.space_group_name_H-M   'P 1'
#
loop_
_entity.id
_entity.type
_entity.pdbx_description
1 polymer ?
#
loop_
_entity_poly.entity_id
_entity_poly.type
_entity_poly.pdbx_seq_one_letter_code
_entity_poly.pdbx_strand_id
1 'polypeptide(L)' 'MSPQEVVDVINEAYSNMELMDGSRYLGTSRNGINIEMILNSEGKIITAYPQKIKKF' A
#
# COMPACT_ATOMS: atom_id res chain seq x y z
N MET A 1 15.99 -5.12 0.80
CA MET A 1 15.05 -4.40 1.66
C MET A 1 15.19 -4.93 3.07
N SER A 2 15.62 -4.10 4.02
CA SER A 2 15.59 -4.40 5.45
C SER A 2 14.14 -4.39 5.96
N PRO A 3 13.86 -4.97 7.13
CA PRO A 3 12.53 -4.88 7.73
C PRO A 3 12.04 -3.44 7.90
N GLN A 4 12.94 -2.50 8.23
CA GLN A 4 12.58 -1.09 8.37
C GLN A 4 12.18 -0.48 7.02
N GLU A 5 12.93 -0.77 5.95
CA GLU A 5 12.61 -0.27 4.61
C GLU A 5 11.25 -0.78 4.12
N VAL A 6 10.81 -1.98 4.52
CA VAL A 6 9.45 -2.48 4.21
C VAL A 6 8.39 -1.63 4.91
N VAL A 7 8.59 -1.33 6.19
CA VAL A 7 7.67 -0.49 6.97
C VAL A 7 7.59 0.92 6.39
N ASP A 8 8.74 1.49 6.00
CA ASP A 8 8.80 2.83 5.41
C ASP A 8 8.05 2.88 4.06
N VAL A 9 8.22 1.87 3.21
CA VAL A 9 7.48 1.72 1.94
C VAL A 9 5.97 1.68 2.16
N ILE A 10 5.50 0.94 3.17
CA ILE A 10 4.08 0.86 3.51
C ILE A 10 3.57 2.22 4.02
N ASN A 11 4.31 2.89 4.90
CA ASN A 11 3.93 4.20 5.44
C ASN A 11 3.85 5.27 4.35
N GLU A 12 4.79 5.26 3.40
CA GLU A 12 4.76 6.16 2.25
C GLU A 12 3.53 5.92 1.39
N ALA A 13 3.25 4.66 1.02
CA ALA A 13 2.08 4.33 0.25
C ALA A 13 0.78 4.69 0.98
N TYR A 14 0.68 4.43 2.28
CA TYR A 14 -0.49 4.79 3.09
C TYR A 14 -0.75 6.30 3.08
N SER A 15 0.31 7.13 3.10
CA SER A 15 0.18 8.59 3.10
C SER A 15 -0.42 9.16 1.80
N ASN A 16 -0.35 8.42 0.70
CA ASN A 16 -0.79 8.87 -0.63
C ASN A 16 -1.80 7.91 -1.29
N MET A 17 -2.38 7.01 -0.51
CA MET A 17 -3.26 5.98 -1.05
C MET A 17 -4.58 6.55 -1.57
N GLU A 18 -5.09 5.92 -2.62
CA GLU A 18 -6.40 6.19 -3.19
C GLU A 18 -7.30 4.97 -3.03
N LEU A 19 -8.61 5.20 -2.85
CA LEU A 19 -9.60 4.12 -2.77
C LEU A 19 -9.73 3.44 -4.13
N MET A 20 -9.51 2.13 -4.19
CA MET A 20 -9.76 1.32 -5.39
C MET A 20 -11.21 0.83 -5.43
N ASP A 21 -11.57 -0.04 -4.47
CA ASP A 21 -12.90 -0.60 -4.32
C ASP A 21 -13.11 -1.04 -2.85
N GLY A 22 -14.34 -0.93 -2.34
CA GLY A 22 -14.69 -1.42 -1.00
C GLY A 22 -13.75 -0.93 0.11
N SER A 23 -12.97 -1.85 0.68
CA SER A 23 -11.96 -1.57 1.72
C SER A 23 -10.52 -1.59 1.19
N ARG A 24 -10.33 -1.68 -0.13
CA ARG A 24 -9.03 -1.79 -0.81
C ARG A 24 -8.56 -0.42 -1.27
N TYR A 25 -7.32 -0.12 -0.92
CA TYR A 25 -6.63 1.12 -1.22
C TYR A 25 -5.31 0.82 -1.93
N LEU A 26 -4.85 1.73 -2.78
CA LEU A 26 -3.58 1.61 -3.48
C LEU A 26 -2.77 2.88 -3.25
N GLY A 27 -1.56 2.72 -2.74
CA GLY A 27 -0.57 3.80 -2.67
C GLY A 27 0.72 3.40 -3.35
N THR A 28 1.59 4.39 -3.54
CA THR A 28 2.89 4.19 -4.18
C THR A 28 3.99 4.75 -3.29
N SER A 29 5.00 3.93 -2.98
CA SER A 29 6.19 4.41 -2.27
C SER A 29 7.07 5.27 -3.17
N ARG A 30 8.00 6.02 -2.58
CA ARG A 30 8.91 6.92 -3.33
C ARG A 30 9.79 6.17 -4.33
N ASN A 31 10.07 4.89 -4.10
CA ASN A 31 10.82 4.02 -5.01
C ASN A 31 9.93 3.32 -6.06
N GLY A 32 8.65 3.70 -6.18
CA GLY A 32 7.74 3.25 -7.23
C GLY A 32 7.11 1.88 -6.98
N ILE A 33 7.12 1.38 -5.73
CA ILE A 33 6.43 0.14 -5.39
C ILE A 33 4.97 0.47 -5.09
N ASN A 34 4.07 -0.09 -5.88
CA ASN A 34 2.64 -0.02 -5.60
C ASN A 34 2.31 -1.00 -4.47
N ILE A 35 1.67 -0.49 -3.41
CA ILE A 35 1.24 -1.27 -2.25
C ILE A 35 -0.27 -1.20 -2.18
N GLU A 36 -0.90 -2.37 -2.31
CA GLU A 36 -2.33 -2.52 -2.07
C GLU A 36 -2.54 -2.80 -0.58
N MET A 37 -3.52 -2.11 0.02
CA MET A 37 -3.83 -2.17 1.44
C MET A 37 -5.32 -2.41 1.64
N ILE A 38 -5.67 -3.20 2.65
CA ILE A 38 -7.05 -3.33 3.11
C ILE A 38 -7.15 -2.66 4.48
N LEU A 39 -8.08 -1.71 4.61
CA LEU A 39 -8.30 -0.98 5.86
C LEU A 39 -9.59 -1.42 6.54
N ASN A 40 -9.60 -1.38 7.88
CA ASN A 40 -10.84 -1.48 8.65
C ASN A 40 -11.60 -0.14 8.65
N SER A 41 -12.77 -0.11 9.30
CA SER A 41 -13.61 1.10 9.39
C SER A 41 -12.98 2.26 10.17
N GLU A 42 -11.90 2.02 10.90
CA GLU A 42 -11.13 3.05 11.63
C GLU A 42 -9.93 3.58 10.79
N GLY A 43 -9.76 3.08 9.55
CA GLY A 43 -8.60 3.40 8.71
C GLY A 43 -7.34 2.61 9.05
N LYS A 44 -7.37 1.64 9.96
CA LYS A 44 -6.19 0.82 10.29
C LYS A 44 -5.96 -0.25 9.24
N ILE A 45 -4.69 -0.43 8.87
CA ILE A 45 -4.26 -1.48 7.95
C ILE A 45 -4.53 -2.86 8.57
N ILE A 46 -5.31 -3.68 7.88
CA ILE A 46 -5.50 -5.12 8.16
C ILE A 46 -4.42 -5.93 7.44
N THR A 47 -4.18 -5.60 6.17
CA THR A 47 -3.13 -6.22 5.35
C THR A 47 -2.59 -5.22 4.33
N ALA A 48 -1.31 -5.40 3.96
CA ALA A 48 -0.62 -4.62 2.95
C ALA A 48 0.30 -5.55 2.14
N TYR A 49 0.26 -5.47 0.82
CA TYR A 49 1.12 -6.29 -0.05
C TYR A 49 1.50 -5.55 -1.35
N PRO A 50 2.69 -5.83 -1.92
CA PRO A 50 3.07 -5.28 -3.21
C PRO A 50 2.11 -5.73 -4.32
N GLN A 51 1.59 -4.79 -5.08
CA GLN A 51 0.77 -5.08 -6.25
C GLN A 51 1.69 -5.35 -7.46
N LYS A 52 1.55 -6.53 -8.08
CA LYS A 52 2.24 -6.79 -9.36
C LYS A 52 1.64 -5.90 -10.44
N ILE A 53 2.48 -5.09 -11.08
CA ILE A 53 2.10 -4.37 -12.30
C ILE A 53 1.83 -5.44 -13.38
N LYS A 54 0.58 -5.62 -13.80
CA LYS A 54 0.26 -6.37 -15.01
C LYS A 54 0.72 -5.52 -16.20
N LYS A 55 1.84 -5.89 -16.82
CA LYS A 55 2.19 -5.37 -18.15
C LYS A 55 1.26 -6.03 -19.15
N PHE A 56 0.46 -5.23 -19.85
CA PHE A 56 -0.34 -5.64 -21.00
C PHE A 56 0.54 -5.78 -22.24
#